data_AF-A0A7Y3ZE13-F1
#
_entry.id   AF-A0A7Y3ZE13-F1
#
_cell.length_a   1.000
_cell.length_b   1.000
_cell.length_c   1.000
_cell.angle_alpha   90.00
_cell.angle_beta   90.00
_cell.angle_gamma   90.00
#
_symmetry.space_group_name_H-M   'P 1'
#
loop_
_entity.id
_entity.type
_entity.pdbx_description
1 polymer ?
#
loop_
_entity_poly.entity_id
_entity_poly.type
_entity_poly.pdbx_seq_one_letter_code
_entity_poly.pdbx_strand_id
1 'polypeptide(L)'
;MVLKTKELFELPVYRLEEGTYNGKLREFIASNELMSSNYARTEFGGDWQYNELVGFLRFYLSGKRQIRCEYWQTNTRRKVKTRKKQFVMTSDSFCRQNFNPDASNEELQAVVLSCIEHCKANLPRRHIDMRMFNQTFEFINWQGVLA
;
A
#
# COMPACT_ATOMS: atom_id res chain seq x y z
N MET A 1 -14.46 19.03 -9.68
CA MET A 1 -13.71 18.84 -8.41
C MET A 1 -14.39 17.74 -7.63
N VAL A 2 -13.73 16.61 -7.41
CA VAL A 2 -14.28 15.49 -6.62
C VAL A 2 -14.27 15.92 -5.15
N LEU A 3 -15.43 15.96 -4.50
CA LEU A 3 -15.52 16.28 -3.08
C LEU A 3 -14.99 15.09 -2.28
N LYS A 4 -13.74 15.18 -1.85
CA LYS A 4 -13.13 14.31 -0.86
C LYS A 4 -13.65 14.72 0.50
N THR A 5 -14.48 13.88 1.10
CA THR A 5 -15.18 14.19 2.35
C THR A 5 -14.42 13.69 3.57
N LYS A 6 -13.78 12.52 3.48
CA LYS A 6 -13.05 11.90 4.59
C LYS A 6 -11.95 10.98 4.09
N GLU A 7 -10.77 11.02 4.70
CA GLU A 7 -9.72 10.02 4.47
C GLU A 7 -9.97 8.79 5.35
N LEU A 8 -9.80 7.60 4.78
CA LEU A 8 -10.09 6.33 5.46
C LEU A 8 -8.80 5.70 5.97
N PHE A 9 -7.94 5.27 5.05
CA PHE A 9 -6.68 4.62 5.36
C PHE A 9 -5.73 4.65 4.15
N GLU A 10 -4.47 4.36 4.40
CA GLU A 10 -3.44 4.22 3.38
C GLU A 10 -2.86 2.81 3.40
N LEU A 11 -2.59 2.27 2.21
CA LEU A 11 -1.87 1.01 2.04
C LEU A 11 -0.55 1.25 1.30
N PRO A 12 0.60 0.98 1.94
CA PRO A 12 1.89 1.10 1.29
C PRO A 12 2.05 0.10 0.13
N VAL A 13 2.68 0.56 -0.96
CA VAL A 13 2.97 -0.26 -2.14
C VAL A 13 4.47 -0.44 -2.30
N TYR A 14 4.92 -1.68 -2.24
CA TYR A 14 6.30 -2.10 -2.33
C TYR A 14 6.62 -2.74 -3.68
N ARG A 15 7.90 -2.67 -4.07
CA ARG A 15 8.41 -3.36 -5.27
C ARG A 15 8.48 -4.88 -5.08
N LEU A 16 8.86 -5.33 -3.89
CA LEU A 16 9.01 -6.74 -3.53
C LEU A 16 8.32 -6.98 -2.19
N GLU A 17 7.82 -8.18 -1.99
CA GLU A 17 7.39 -8.65 -0.67
C GLU A 17 8.58 -8.76 0.29
N GLU A 18 8.33 -8.53 1.57
CA GLU A 18 9.33 -8.57 2.63
C GLU A 18 10.05 -9.92 2.71
N GLY A 19 9.30 -11.03 2.62
CA GLY A 19 9.88 -12.38 2.64
C GLY A 19 10.87 -12.61 1.49
N THR A 20 10.51 -12.21 0.26
CA THR A 20 11.39 -12.29 -0.91
C THR A 20 12.62 -11.40 -0.74
N TYR A 21 12.46 -10.18 -0.21
CA TYR A 21 13.58 -9.28 0.04
C TYR A 21 14.56 -9.85 1.07
N ASN A 22 14.04 -10.36 2.18
CA ASN A 22 14.84 -10.93 3.25
C ASN A 22 15.56 -12.22 2.80
N GLY A 23 14.93 -13.02 1.94
CA GLY A 23 15.60 -14.14 1.25
C GLY A 23 16.85 -13.69 0.50
N LYS A 24 16.68 -12.72 -0.41
CA LYS A 24 17.81 -12.15 -1.19
C LYS A 24 18.88 -11.49 -0.33
N LEU A 25 18.48 -10.82 0.75
CA LEU A 25 19.43 -10.22 1.69
C LEU A 25 20.28 -11.30 2.38
N ARG A 26 19.68 -12.42 2.80
CA ARG A 26 20.41 -13.53 3.41
C ARG A 26 21.40 -14.17 2.44
N GLU A 27 20.98 -14.40 1.20
CA GLU A 27 21.87 -14.89 0.13
C GLU A 27 23.03 -13.92 -0.15
N PHE A 28 22.76 -12.62 -0.14
CA PHE A 28 23.81 -11.61 -0.30
C PHE A 28 24.79 -11.58 0.87
N ILE A 29 24.31 -11.69 2.11
CA ILE A 29 25.19 -11.76 3.29
C ILE A 29 26.04 -13.03 3.26
N ALA A 30 25.44 -14.18 2.95
CA ALA A 30 26.15 -15.46 2.86
C ALA A 30 27.21 -15.50 1.75
N SER A 31 27.03 -14.76 0.66
CA SER A 31 28.05 -14.64 -0.39
C SER A 31 29.16 -13.63 -0.08
N ASN A 32 29.04 -12.86 1.00
CA ASN A 32 29.97 -11.81 1.40
C ASN A 32 30.49 -12.02 2.84
N GLU A 33 30.88 -13.26 3.18
CA GLU A 33 31.29 -13.67 4.54
C GLU A 33 32.47 -12.86 5.10
N LEU A 34 33.31 -12.28 4.23
CA LEU A 34 34.45 -11.46 4.63
C LEU A 34 34.03 -10.10 5.20
N MET A 35 32.77 -9.69 5.06
CA MET A 35 32.26 -8.41 5.53
C MET A 35 31.33 -8.57 6.74
N SER A 36 31.30 -7.56 7.61
CA SER A 36 30.34 -7.56 8.71
C SER A 36 28.90 -7.55 8.18
N SER A 37 28.02 -8.25 8.87
CA SER A 37 26.59 -8.37 8.50
C SER A 37 25.91 -7.01 8.35
N ASN A 38 26.25 -6.03 9.21
CA ASN A 38 25.73 -4.67 9.15
C ASN A 38 26.19 -3.91 7.90
N TYR A 39 27.45 -4.09 7.50
CA TYR A 39 27.97 -3.49 6.28
C TYR A 39 27.29 -4.11 5.06
N ALA A 40 27.23 -5.44 4.98
CA ALA A 40 26.55 -6.14 3.90
C ALA A 40 25.06 -5.77 3.78
N ARG A 41 24.36 -5.57 4.91
CA ARG A 41 22.97 -5.07 4.91
C ARG A 41 22.86 -3.67 4.32
N THR A 42 23.78 -2.78 4.66
CA THR A 42 23.81 -1.41 4.14
C THR A 42 24.08 -1.40 2.63
N GLU A 43 25.05 -2.19 2.18
CA GLU A 43 25.42 -2.33 0.76
C GLU A 43 24.31 -2.95 -0.09
N PHE A 44 23.66 -4.01 0.42
CA PHE A 44 22.49 -4.60 -0.25
C PHE A 44 21.39 -3.56 -0.44
N GLY A 45 21.26 -2.64 0.52
CA GLY A 45 20.44 -1.46 0.47
C GLY A 45 19.42 -1.34 1.58
N GLY A 46 19.75 -1.83 2.78
CA GLY A 46 19.13 -1.49 4.05
C GLY A 46 17.76 -2.11 4.30
N ASP A 47 16.95 -1.40 5.09
CA ASP A 47 15.66 -1.90 5.55
C ASP A 47 14.59 -1.89 4.45
N TRP A 48 13.87 -3.01 4.35
CA TRP A 48 12.83 -3.23 3.36
C TRP A 48 11.73 -2.16 3.41
N GLN A 49 11.24 -1.85 4.62
CA GLN A 49 10.09 -0.97 4.89
C GLN A 49 10.19 0.42 4.23
N TYR A 50 11.40 0.93 4.05
CA TYR A 50 11.61 2.26 3.45
C TYR A 50 12.22 2.17 2.06
N ASN A 51 13.12 1.20 1.83
CA ASN A 51 13.88 1.13 0.60
C ASN A 51 13.08 0.53 -0.56
N GLU A 52 12.19 -0.43 -0.30
CA GLU A 52 11.36 -1.05 -1.32
C GLU A 52 10.03 -0.33 -1.58
N LEU A 53 9.68 0.67 -0.76
CA LEU A 53 8.47 1.48 -0.93
C LEU A 53 8.53 2.25 -2.26
N VAL A 54 7.54 2.06 -3.13
CA VAL A 54 7.46 2.70 -4.46
C VAL A 54 6.25 3.61 -4.63
N GLY A 55 5.25 3.46 -3.77
CA GLY A 55 4.01 4.24 -3.77
C GLY A 55 3.13 3.91 -2.58
N PHE A 56 1.94 4.46 -2.58
CA PHE A 56 0.88 4.12 -1.62
C PHE A 56 -0.49 4.33 -2.28
N LEU A 57 -1.47 3.58 -1.79
CA LEU A 57 -2.87 3.71 -2.12
C LEU A 57 -3.53 4.49 -0.99
N ARG A 58 -4.26 5.56 -1.30
CA ARG A 58 -4.98 6.36 -0.30
C ARG A 58 -6.47 6.26 -0.54
N PHE A 59 -7.17 5.62 0.39
CA PHE A 59 -8.62 5.44 0.31
C PHE A 59 -9.34 6.59 1.00
N TYR A 60 -10.41 7.06 0.38
CA TYR A 60 -11.19 8.19 0.87
C TYR A 60 -12.67 8.04 0.50
N LEU A 61 -13.54 8.67 1.27
CA LEU A 61 -14.94 8.87 0.93
C LEU A 61 -15.08 10.05 -0.04
N SER A 62 -15.89 9.83 -1.06
CA SER A 62 -16.38 10.90 -1.92
C SER A 62 -17.88 11.05 -1.79
N GLY A 63 -18.30 12.20 -1.27
CA GLY A 63 -19.69 12.41 -0.88
C GLY A 63 -20.09 11.47 0.26
N LYS A 64 -21.30 10.91 0.19
CA LYS A 64 -21.88 10.03 1.22
C LYS A 64 -21.99 8.54 0.83
N ARG A 65 -21.63 8.18 -0.41
CA ARG A 65 -21.97 6.86 -0.98
C ARG A 65 -20.88 6.24 -1.84
N GLN A 66 -19.69 6.84 -1.90
CA GLN A 66 -18.59 6.34 -2.73
C GLN A 66 -17.31 6.22 -1.93
N ILE A 67 -16.67 5.06 -2.02
CA ILE A 67 -15.27 4.86 -1.65
C ILE A 67 -14.44 5.03 -2.91
N ARG A 68 -13.37 5.81 -2.82
CA ARG A 68 -12.42 6.04 -3.89
C ARG A 68 -11.00 5.83 -3.41
N CYS A 69 -10.11 5.57 -4.35
CA CYS A 69 -8.68 5.41 -4.08
C CYS A 69 -7.87 6.33 -4.98
N GLU A 70 -6.98 7.12 -4.39
CA GLU A 70 -5.87 7.74 -5.11
C GLU A 70 -4.69 6.76 -5.15
N TYR A 71 -3.93 6.77 -6.25
CA TYR A 71 -2.64 6.10 -6.32
C TYR A 71 -1.52 7.13 -6.45
N TRP A 72 -0.58 7.03 -5.52
CA TRP A 72 0.62 7.86 -5.49
C TRP A 72 1.84 6.99 -5.74
N GLN A 73 2.70 7.44 -6.65
CA GLN A 73 3.89 6.69 -7.03
C GLN A 73 5.09 7.62 -7.09
N THR A 74 6.27 7.08 -6.83
CA THR A 74 7.55 7.78 -7.09
C THR A 74 7.61 8.34 -8.52
N ASN A 75 8.05 9.58 -8.70
CA ASN A 75 8.11 10.25 -10.01
C ASN A 75 9.18 9.68 -10.96
N THR A 76 10.11 8.87 -10.45
CA THR A 76 11.21 8.33 -11.25
C THR A 76 10.76 7.13 -12.10
N ARG A 77 11.19 7.09 -13.38
CA ARG A 77 10.92 5.95 -14.27
C ARG A 77 11.57 4.66 -13.77
N ARG A 78 12.82 4.74 -13.31
CA ARG A 78 13.54 3.62 -12.68
C ARG A 78 13.36 3.68 -11.16
N LYS A 79 12.74 2.64 -10.61
CA LYS A 79 12.54 2.49 -9.16
C LYS A 79 13.83 1.96 -8.52
N VAL A 80 14.67 2.88 -8.07
CA VAL A 80 15.93 2.60 -7.37
C VAL A 80 15.87 3.05 -5.91
N LYS A 81 16.76 2.51 -5.08
CA LYS A 81 16.91 2.90 -3.69
C LYS A 81 17.48 4.32 -3.63
N THR A 82 16.76 5.24 -2.99
CA THR A 82 17.18 6.65 -2.89
C THR A 82 16.44 7.34 -1.74
N ARG A 83 17.12 8.32 -1.12
CA ARG A 83 16.51 9.24 -0.16
C ARG A 83 15.74 10.38 -0.82
N LYS A 84 15.87 10.55 -2.15
CA LYS A 84 15.24 11.61 -2.95
C LYS A 84 13.91 11.16 -3.58
N LYS A 85 13.20 10.20 -2.98
CA LYS A 85 11.91 9.73 -3.48
C LYS A 85 10.90 10.87 -3.39
N GLN A 86 10.34 11.27 -4.52
CA GLN A 86 9.22 12.19 -4.59
C GLN A 86 8.01 11.42 -5.09
N PHE A 87 6.93 11.40 -4.30
CA PHE A 87 5.68 10.76 -4.70
C PHE A 87 4.80 11.78 -5.41
N VAL A 88 4.25 11.37 -6.54
CA VAL A 88 3.29 12.15 -7.34
C VAL A 88 2.03 11.33 -7.50
N MET A 89 0.88 12.01 -7.49
CA MET A 89 -0.40 11.37 -7.76
C MET A 89 -0.43 10.97 -9.23
N THR A 90 -0.55 9.67 -9.49
CA THR A 90 -0.63 9.14 -10.86
C THR A 90 -2.07 8.85 -11.26
N SER A 91 -2.96 8.62 -10.29
CA SER A 91 -4.40 8.49 -10.50
C SER A 91 -5.17 9.03 -9.30
N ASP A 92 -6.18 9.84 -9.57
CA ASP A 92 -7.11 10.41 -8.58
C ASP A 92 -8.32 9.48 -8.28
N SER A 93 -8.45 8.41 -9.06
CA SER A 93 -9.62 7.51 -9.09
C SER A 93 -9.21 6.08 -9.47
N PHE A 94 -8.14 5.59 -8.85
CA PHE A 94 -7.57 4.25 -9.07
C PHE A 94 -8.53 3.10 -8.73
N CYS A 95 -9.48 3.36 -7.82
CA CYS A 95 -10.67 2.57 -7.60
C CYS A 95 -11.84 3.50 -7.31
N ARG A 96 -13.04 3.09 -7.73
CA ARG A 96 -14.30 3.76 -7.40
C ARG A 96 -15.38 2.71 -7.16
N GLN A 97 -15.91 2.68 -5.94
CA GLN A 97 -17.00 1.78 -5.60
C GLN A 97 -18.09 2.49 -4.83
N ASN A 98 -19.34 2.19 -5.19
CA ASN A 98 -20.50 2.69 -4.47
C ASN A 98 -20.82 1.74 -3.32
N PHE A 99 -21.36 2.28 -2.23
CA PHE A 99 -21.90 1.49 -1.13
C PHE A 99 -23.25 2.05 -0.69
N ASN A 100 -24.05 1.21 -0.02
CA ASN A 100 -25.25 1.64 0.67
C ASN A 100 -24.87 2.06 2.11
N PRO A 101 -25.13 3.31 2.55
CA PRO A 101 -24.80 3.74 3.91
C PRO A 101 -25.54 2.96 5.01
N ASP A 102 -26.72 2.43 4.67
CA ASP A 102 -27.56 1.67 5.59
C ASP A 102 -27.24 0.15 5.56
N ALA A 103 -26.19 -0.25 4.84
CA ALA A 103 -25.72 -1.64 4.75
C ALA A 103 -25.19 -2.16 6.10
N SER A 104 -25.15 -3.48 6.24
CA SER A 104 -24.54 -4.11 7.41
C SER A 104 -23.03 -3.86 7.45
N ASN A 105 -22.40 -4.01 8.62
CA ASN A 105 -20.96 -3.83 8.75
C ASN A 105 -20.19 -4.83 7.86
N GLU A 106 -20.68 -6.06 7.74
CA GLU A 106 -20.12 -7.13 6.92
C GLU A 106 -20.22 -6.80 5.42
N GLU A 107 -21.35 -6.24 4.98
CA GLU A 107 -21.52 -5.78 3.61
C GLU A 107 -20.55 -4.64 3.27
N LEU A 108 -20.38 -3.68 4.19
CA LEU A 108 -19.42 -2.58 4.03
C LEU A 108 -17.98 -3.09 4.00
N GLN A 109 -17.63 -4.05 4.85
CA GLN A 109 -16.34 -4.74 4.82
C GLN A 109 -16.08 -5.38 3.45
N ALA A 110 -17.06 -6.11 2.90
CA ALA A 110 -16.94 -6.73 1.59
C ALA A 110 -16.69 -5.70 0.47
N VAL A 111 -17.34 -4.52 0.54
CA VAL A 111 -17.06 -3.41 -0.38
C VAL A 111 -15.62 -2.92 -0.22
N VAL A 112 -15.15 -2.66 1.00
CA VAL A 112 -13.77 -2.19 1.23
C VAL A 112 -12.74 -3.20 0.69
N LEU A 113 -12.94 -4.50 0.95
CA LEU A 113 -12.08 -5.56 0.40
C LEU A 113 -12.12 -5.59 -1.11
N SER A 114 -13.30 -5.47 -1.72
CA SER A 114 -13.46 -5.43 -3.17
C SER A 114 -12.70 -4.25 -3.80
N CYS A 115 -12.69 -3.08 -3.14
CA CYS A 115 -11.87 -1.94 -3.56
C CYS A 115 -10.36 -2.28 -3.55
N ILE A 116 -9.89 -2.96 -2.51
CA ILE A 116 -8.47 -3.34 -2.38
C ILE A 116 -8.10 -4.40 -3.43
N GLU A 117 -8.95 -5.39 -3.66
CA GLU A 117 -8.74 -6.41 -4.71
C GLU A 117 -8.70 -5.78 -6.11
N HIS A 118 -9.55 -4.79 -6.38
CA HIS A 118 -9.48 -4.01 -7.61
C HIS A 118 -8.11 -3.30 -7.76
N CYS A 119 -7.62 -2.67 -6.70
CA CYS A 119 -6.31 -2.04 -6.69
C CYS A 119 -5.16 -3.04 -6.89
N LYS A 120 -5.25 -4.25 -6.30
CA LYS A 120 -4.27 -5.33 -6.49
C LYS A 120 -4.19 -5.77 -7.95
N ALA A 121 -5.34 -5.98 -8.60
CA ALA A 121 -5.41 -6.35 -10.01
C ALA A 121 -4.73 -5.30 -10.91
N ASN A 122 -4.88 -4.01 -10.58
CA ASN A 122 -4.30 -2.90 -11.33
C ASN A 122 -2.81 -2.65 -11.04
N LEU A 123 -2.21 -3.30 -10.03
CA LEU A 123 -0.80 -3.18 -9.67
C LEU A 123 -0.05 -4.52 -9.80
N PRO A 124 0.00 -5.12 -11.00
CA PRO A 124 0.69 -6.39 -11.18
C PRO A 124 2.18 -6.22 -10.84
N ARG A 125 2.76 -7.22 -10.18
CA ARG A 125 4.18 -7.26 -9.73
C ARG A 125 4.53 -6.21 -8.67
N ARG A 126 3.54 -5.70 -7.93
CA ARG A 126 3.74 -4.90 -6.73
C ARG A 126 3.14 -5.63 -5.54
N HIS A 127 3.72 -5.38 -4.37
CA HIS A 127 3.22 -5.90 -3.13
C HIS A 127 2.51 -4.78 -2.37
N ILE A 128 1.21 -4.92 -2.14
CA ILE A 128 0.44 -4.01 -1.27
C ILE A 128 0.52 -4.60 0.13
N ASP A 129 1.12 -3.85 1.06
CA ASP A 129 1.24 -4.30 2.45
C ASP A 129 -0.07 -4.07 3.18
N MET A 130 -0.71 -5.17 3.57
CA MET A 130 -1.98 -5.19 4.29
C MET A 130 -1.81 -5.71 5.73
N ARG A 131 -0.59 -5.89 6.25
CA ARG A 131 -0.37 -6.54 7.56
C ARG A 131 -1.13 -5.83 8.69
N MET A 132 -0.93 -4.52 8.82
CA MET A 132 -1.64 -3.71 9.83
C MET A 132 -3.14 -3.62 9.57
N PHE A 133 -3.51 -3.54 8.29
CA PHE A 133 -4.92 -3.48 7.89
C PHE A 133 -5.64 -4.76 8.32
N ASN A 134 -5.13 -5.94 7.95
CA ASN A 134 -5.72 -7.23 8.29
C ASN A 134 -5.85 -7.47 9.79
N GLN A 135 -4.95 -6.91 10.61
CA GLN A 135 -5.02 -7.02 12.07
C GLN A 135 -6.13 -6.18 12.72
N THR A 136 -6.57 -5.13 12.04
CA THR A 136 -7.55 -4.17 12.58
C THR A 136 -8.89 -4.22 11.85
N PHE A 137 -8.90 -4.69 10.61
CA PHE A 137 -10.00 -4.62 9.65
C PHE A 137 -11.32 -5.17 10.19
N GLU A 138 -11.28 -6.37 10.76
CA GLU A 138 -12.46 -7.08 11.26
C GLU A 138 -13.08 -6.39 12.49
N PHE A 139 -12.26 -5.67 13.26
CA PHE A 139 -12.67 -4.98 14.48
C PHE A 139 -13.13 -3.54 14.25
N ILE A 140 -13.00 -3.03 13.02
CA ILE A 140 -13.46 -1.69 12.66
C ILE A 140 -14.98 -1.69 12.47
N ASN A 141 -15.65 -0.73 13.12
CA ASN A 141 -17.03 -0.38 12.84
C ASN A 141 -17.09 0.48 11.56
N TRP A 142 -17.23 -0.17 10.41
CA TRP A 142 -17.31 0.46 9.09
C TRP A 142 -18.57 1.28 8.89
N GLN A 143 -19.69 0.94 9.54
CA GLN A 143 -20.88 1.81 9.52
C GLN A 143 -20.56 3.18 10.12
N GLY A 144 -19.89 3.21 11.28
CA GLY A 144 -19.47 4.47 11.91
C GLY A 144 -18.36 5.20 11.14
N VAL A 145 -17.48 4.46 10.45
CA VAL A 145 -16.41 5.07 9.64
C VAL A 145 -16.95 5.67 8.34
N LEU A 146 -17.97 5.04 7.73
CA LEU A 146 -18.50 5.42 6.41
C LEU A 146 -19.74 6.32 6.46
N ALA A 147 -20.30 6.56 7.65
CA ALA A 147 -21.40 7.50 7.91
C ALA A 147 -21.05 8.97 7.57
#